data_AF-A0A1B7V747-F1
#
_entry.id   AF-A0A1B7V747-F1
#
_cell.length_a   1.000
_cell.length_b   1.000
_cell.length_c   1.000
_cell.angle_alpha   90.00
_cell.angle_beta   90.00
_cell.angle_gamma   90.00
#
_symmetry.space_group_name_H-M   'P 1'
#
loop_
_entity.id
_entity.type
_entity.pdbx_description
1 polymer ?
#
loop_
_entity_poly.entity_id
_entity_poly.type
_entity_poly.pdbx_seq_one_letter_code
_entity_poly.pdbx_strand_id
1 'polypeptide(L)'
;MPLKRFIIEMGMGVDQHGQEPTVAAARAVRNAIAHNALLGIMEVAGLKDPNEMIIEVKIAVPYPEQVRETEVLAVLPFGQKTLILEAGGMVVNGLAIASLNDKNDEMLIAVAAVTVFVETA
;
A
#
# COMPACT_ATOMS: atom_id res chain seq x y z
N MET A 1 21.04 14.68 -2.12
CA MET A 1 21.85 13.66 -2.84
C MET A 1 20.92 12.75 -3.63
N PRO A 2 21.35 11.92 -4.60
CA PRO A 2 20.42 11.01 -5.28
C PRO A 2 19.88 9.96 -4.29
N LEU A 3 18.56 9.75 -4.30
CA LEU A 3 17.90 8.73 -3.50
C LEU A 3 18.22 7.33 -4.05
N LYS A 4 18.57 6.39 -3.18
CA LYS A 4 18.79 4.99 -3.54
C LYS A 4 17.78 4.09 -2.84
N ARG A 5 17.27 3.11 -3.57
CA ARG A 5 16.34 2.08 -3.05
C ARG A 5 17.07 1.20 -2.04
N PHE A 6 16.50 1.07 -0.84
CA PHE A 6 17.00 0.20 0.21
C PHE A 6 16.27 -1.16 0.20
N ILE A 7 14.93 -1.13 0.25
CA ILE A 7 14.08 -2.31 0.23
C ILE A 7 12.78 -2.03 -0.54
N ILE A 8 12.20 -3.09 -1.12
CA ILE A 8 10.85 -3.08 -1.70
C ILE A 8 10.05 -4.18 -1.02
N GLU A 9 9.02 -3.80 -0.27
CA GLU A 9 8.11 -4.70 0.43
C GLU A 9 6.81 -4.82 -0.38
N MET A 10 6.37 -6.05 -0.65
CA MET A 10 5.23 -6.28 -1.54
C MET A 10 4.11 -7.02 -0.82
N GLY A 11 2.87 -6.65 -1.12
CA GLY A 11 1.70 -7.22 -0.49
C GLY A 11 0.46 -7.19 -1.37
N MET A 12 -0.53 -8.01 -0.99
CA MET A 12 -1.83 -8.11 -1.64
C MET A 12 -2.93 -7.77 -0.65
N GLY A 13 -3.96 -7.08 -1.14
CA GLY A 13 -5.18 -6.80 -0.39
C GLY A 13 -6.40 -7.10 -1.22
N VAL A 14 -7.42 -7.63 -0.58
CA VAL A 14 -8.68 -8.01 -1.23
C VAL A 14 -9.82 -7.28 -0.53
N ASP A 15 -10.70 -6.67 -1.29
CA ASP A 15 -12.05 -6.34 -0.84
C ASP A 15 -13.04 -7.34 -1.43
N GLN A 16 -13.72 -8.09 -0.55
CA GLN A 16 -14.60 -9.20 -0.94
C GLN A 16 -16.06 -8.76 -1.12
N HIS A 17 -16.44 -7.61 -0.56
CA HIS A 17 -17.84 -7.26 -0.35
C HIS A 17 -18.15 -5.81 -0.74
N GLY A 18 -17.23 -4.89 -0.48
CA GLY A 18 -17.53 -3.45 -0.47
C GLY A 18 -17.44 -2.72 -1.81
N GLN A 19 -16.86 -3.32 -2.85
CA GLN A 19 -16.32 -2.63 -4.04
C GLN A 19 -15.59 -1.33 -3.72
N GLU A 20 -14.87 -1.32 -2.62
CA GLU A 20 -14.09 -0.19 -2.15
C GLU A 20 -12.63 -0.44 -2.50
N PRO A 21 -12.10 0.10 -3.61
CA PRO A 21 -10.70 -0.08 -3.98
C PRO A 21 -9.75 0.48 -2.91
N THR A 22 -10.21 1.47 -2.13
CA THR A 22 -9.50 1.97 -0.95
C THR A 22 -9.25 0.86 0.09
N VAL A 23 -10.23 -0.01 0.35
CA VAL A 23 -10.11 -1.10 1.32
C VAL A 23 -9.11 -2.14 0.83
N ALA A 24 -9.19 -2.53 -0.45
CA ALA A 24 -8.23 -3.43 -1.05
C ALA A 24 -6.80 -2.85 -1.01
N ALA A 25 -6.63 -1.57 -1.38
CA ALA A 25 -5.35 -0.87 -1.35
C ALA A 25 -4.75 -0.78 0.06
N ALA A 26 -5.53 -0.36 1.06
CA ALA A 26 -5.07 -0.27 2.44
C ALA A 26 -4.67 -1.64 3.02
N ARG A 27 -5.41 -2.71 2.66
CA ARG A 27 -5.06 -4.09 3.00
C ARG A 27 -3.75 -4.52 2.34
N ALA A 28 -3.51 -4.13 1.09
CA ALA A 28 -2.29 -4.47 0.37
C ALA A 28 -1.05 -3.82 1.01
N VAL A 29 -1.14 -2.54 1.37
CA VAL A 29 -0.05 -1.83 2.08
C VAL A 29 0.20 -2.46 3.44
N ARG A 30 -0.86 -2.77 4.21
CA ARG A 30 -0.71 -3.44 5.51
C ARG A 30 -0.04 -4.80 5.34
N ASN A 31 -0.47 -5.59 4.36
CA ASN A 31 0.07 -6.91 4.08
C ASN A 31 1.56 -6.84 3.70
N ALA A 32 1.96 -5.82 2.94
CA ALA A 32 3.34 -5.62 2.52
C ALA A 32 4.30 -5.46 3.70
N ILE A 33 3.90 -4.69 4.72
CA ILE A 33 4.80 -4.28 5.81
C ILE A 33 4.66 -5.11 7.10
N ALA A 34 3.54 -5.80 7.30
CA ALA A 34 3.16 -6.35 8.62
C ALA A 34 4.10 -7.46 9.15
N HIS A 35 4.90 -8.08 8.29
CA HIS A 35 5.79 -9.19 8.67
C HIS A 35 7.28 -8.83 8.63
N ASN A 36 7.60 -7.55 8.45
CA ASN A 36 8.97 -7.05 8.40
C ASN A 36 9.22 -6.06 9.54
N ALA A 37 10.48 -5.92 9.94
CA ALA A 37 10.91 -4.89 10.88
C ALA A 37 12.25 -4.30 10.43
N LEU A 38 12.26 -3.00 10.15
CA LEU A 38 13.46 -2.27 9.69
C LEU A 38 14.25 -1.69 10.88
N LEU A 39 14.63 -2.56 11.85
CA LEU A 39 15.20 -2.11 13.13
C LEU A 39 16.49 -1.29 12.98
N GLY A 40 17.37 -1.68 12.05
CA GLY A 40 18.70 -1.07 11.89
C GLY A 40 18.78 0.03 10.83
N ILE A 41 17.68 0.36 10.13
CA ILE A 41 17.76 1.26 8.96
C ILE A 41 18.27 2.65 9.34
N MET A 42 17.89 3.16 10.52
CA MET A 42 18.33 4.47 11.00
C MET A 42 19.84 4.50 11.24
N GLU A 43 20.41 3.43 11.81
CA GLU A 43 21.84 3.33 12.09
C GLU A 43 22.66 3.29 10.80
N VAL A 44 22.23 2.49 9.83
CA VAL A 44 22.98 2.32 8.57
C VAL A 44 22.80 3.48 7.59
N ALA A 45 21.64 4.14 7.62
CA ALA A 45 21.34 5.27 6.74
C ALA A 45 21.62 6.64 7.40
N GLY A 46 22.08 6.67 8.65
CA GLY A 46 22.41 7.90 9.38
C GLY A 46 21.19 8.80 9.67
N LEU A 47 20.00 8.21 9.76
CA LEU A 47 18.76 8.94 10.04
C LEU A 47 18.61 9.19 11.54
N LYS A 48 18.07 10.34 11.92
CA LYS A 48 17.83 10.68 13.33
C LYS A 48 16.40 10.39 13.79
N ASP A 49 15.46 10.34 12.84
CA ASP A 49 14.03 10.10 13.08
C ASP A 49 13.51 9.15 11.99
N PRO A 50 12.70 8.12 12.31
CA PRO A 50 12.01 7.29 11.32
C PRO A 50 11.20 8.09 10.28
N ASN A 51 10.75 9.30 10.62
CA ASN A 51 10.05 10.20 9.71
C ASN A 51 10.95 10.83 8.64
N GLU A 52 12.27 10.68 8.73
CA GLU A 52 13.20 11.06 7.66
C GLU A 52 13.24 10.04 6.52
N MET A 53 12.71 8.83 6.72
CA MET A 53 12.62 7.82 5.67
C MET A 53 11.71 8.29 4.53
N ILE A 54 12.19 8.17 3.29
CA ILE A 54 11.41 8.47 2.10
C ILE A 54 10.75 7.17 1.63
N ILE A 55 9.44 7.16 1.58
CA ILE A 55 8.63 5.97 1.28
C ILE A 55 7.75 6.27 0.08
N GLU A 56 7.96 5.50 -1.00
CA GLU A 56 7.06 5.51 -2.15
C GLU A 56 6.18 4.27 -2.08
N VAL A 57 4.87 4.48 -2.14
CA VAL A 57 3.88 3.41 -2.25
C VAL A 57 3.38 3.39 -3.67
N LYS A 58 3.56 2.28 -4.37
CA LYS A 58 2.95 2.03 -5.68
C LYS A 58 1.86 0.97 -5.54
N ILE A 59 0.64 1.27 -5.98
CA ILE A 59 -0.49 0.35 -5.90
C ILE A 59 -1.13 0.20 -7.28
N ALA A 60 -1.34 -1.05 -7.68
CA ALA A 60 -2.17 -1.40 -8.82
C ALA A 60 -3.47 -2.04 -8.33
N VAL A 61 -4.61 -1.45 -8.67
CA VAL A 61 -5.95 -1.85 -8.21
C VAL A 61 -6.99 -1.50 -9.28
N PRO A 62 -8.13 -2.23 -9.38
CA PRO A 62 -9.26 -1.75 -10.17
C PRO A 62 -9.78 -0.41 -9.64
N TYR A 63 -10.30 0.42 -10.54
CA TYR A 63 -10.89 1.73 -10.19
C TYR A 63 -9.97 2.63 -9.32
N PRO A 64 -8.69 2.82 -9.73
CA PRO A 64 -7.70 3.55 -8.93
C PRO A 64 -8.14 4.99 -8.61
N GLU A 65 -8.95 5.61 -9.48
CA GLU A 65 -9.50 6.95 -9.30
C GLU A 65 -10.45 7.09 -8.10
N GLN A 66 -10.93 5.97 -7.55
CA GLN A 66 -11.83 5.95 -6.39
C GLN A 66 -11.08 5.69 -5.06
N VAL A 67 -9.76 5.53 -5.11
CA VAL A 67 -8.94 5.30 -3.92
C VAL A 67 -8.77 6.59 -3.13
N ARG A 68 -9.10 6.55 -1.84
CA ARG A 68 -8.87 7.67 -0.90
C ARG A 68 -7.43 7.61 -0.39
N GLU A 69 -6.56 8.37 -1.03
CA GLU A 69 -5.10 8.33 -0.80
C GLU A 69 -4.70 8.50 0.67
N THR A 70 -5.36 9.42 1.38
CA THR A 70 -5.08 9.71 2.80
C THR A 70 -5.33 8.50 3.70
N GLU A 71 -6.36 7.71 3.44
CA GLU A 71 -6.68 6.48 4.19
C GLU A 71 -5.62 5.40 3.96
N VAL A 72 -5.12 5.27 2.73
CA VAL A 72 -4.09 4.30 2.37
C VAL A 72 -2.76 4.66 3.01
N LEU A 73 -2.33 5.92 2.92
CA LEU A 73 -1.06 6.39 3.50
C LEU A 73 -1.06 6.42 5.04
N ALA A 74 -2.24 6.46 5.67
CA ALA A 74 -2.39 6.34 7.12
C ALA A 74 -2.05 4.93 7.65
N VAL A 75 -1.98 3.91 6.77
CA VAL A 75 -1.54 2.55 7.15
C VAL A 75 -0.06 2.53 7.55
N LEU A 76 0.77 3.38 6.92
CA LEU A 76 2.19 3.48 7.23
C LEU A 76 2.41 4.25 8.55
N PRO A 77 3.19 3.72 9.50
CA PRO A 77 3.36 4.34 10.82
C PRO A 77 4.23 5.61 10.83
N PHE A 78 5.14 5.78 9.86
CA PHE A 78 6.12 6.87 9.81
C PHE A 78 6.59 7.12 8.36
N GLY A 79 7.41 8.15 8.17
CA GLY A 79 8.09 8.48 6.92
C GLY A 79 7.46 9.62 6.13
N GLN A 80 8.20 10.12 5.15
CA GLN A 80 7.75 11.03 4.09
C GLN A 80 7.17 10.19 2.95
N LYS A 81 5.85 10.26 2.78
CA LYS A 81 5.09 9.29 2.00
C LYS A 81 4.62 9.89 0.69
N THR A 82 4.80 9.14 -0.40
CA THR A 82 4.15 9.39 -1.69
C THR A 82 3.34 8.17 -2.10
N LEU A 83 2.28 8.39 -2.88
CA LEU A 83 1.42 7.34 -3.40
C LEU A 83 1.32 7.48 -4.92
N ILE A 84 1.51 6.36 -5.61
CA ILE A 84 1.29 6.21 -7.05
C ILE A 84 0.22 5.15 -7.24
N LEU A 85 -0.86 5.52 -7.91
CA LEU A 85 -1.98 4.64 -8.22
C LEU A 85 -2.01 4.37 -9.72
N GLU A 86 -2.18 3.11 -10.09
CA GLU A 86 -2.42 2.70 -11.48
C GLU A 86 -3.53 1.65 -11.57
N ALA A 87 -4.17 1.58 -12.74
CA ALA A 87 -5.13 0.52 -13.01
C ALA A 87 -4.39 -0.83 -13.10
N GLY A 88 -4.90 -1.85 -12.41
CA GLY A 88 -4.32 -3.20 -12.44
C GLY A 88 -4.97 -4.08 -11.38
N GLY A 89 -4.19 -4.97 -10.76
CA GLY A 89 -4.73 -5.93 -9.79
C GLY A 89 -5.68 -6.93 -10.46
N MET A 90 -6.84 -7.20 -9.85
CA MET A 90 -7.85 -8.08 -10.44
C MET A 90 -9.27 -7.75 -9.96
N VAL A 91 -10.23 -7.85 -10.87
CA VAL A 91 -11.66 -7.95 -10.55
C VAL A 91 -12.06 -9.42 -10.66
N VAL A 92 -12.74 -9.94 -9.64
CA VAL A 92 -13.31 -11.29 -9.67
C VAL A 92 -14.81 -11.18 -9.53
N ASN A 93 -15.55 -11.81 -10.45
CA ASN A 93 -17.00 -11.90 -10.34
C ASN A 93 -17.38 -12.87 -9.21
N GLY A 94 -18.13 -12.38 -8.24
CA GLY A 94 -18.76 -13.12 -7.15
C GLY A 94 -20.28 -12.94 -7.18
N LEU A 95 -21.01 -13.72 -6.38
CA LEU A 95 -22.44 -13.47 -6.18
C LEU A 95 -22.58 -12.41 -5.09
N ALA A 96 -23.28 -11.30 -5.35
CA ALA A 96 -23.64 -10.36 -4.31
C ALA A 96 -24.51 -11.04 -3.24
N ILE A 97 -24.00 -11.11 -2.02
CA ILE A 97 -24.67 -11.65 -0.85
C ILE A 97 -25.22 -10.47 -0.04
N ALA A 98 -26.53 -10.23 -0.13
CA ALA A 98 -27.18 -9.13 0.57
C ALA A 98 -26.95 -9.12 2.08
N SER A 99 -26.83 -10.29 2.72
CA SER A 99 -26.55 -10.40 4.15
C SER A 99 -25.11 -10.01 4.54
N LEU A 100 -24.19 -9.88 3.58
CA LEU A 100 -22.82 -9.40 3.78
C LEU A 100 -22.64 -7.93 3.37
N ASN A 101 -23.74 -7.26 2.98
CA ASN A 101 -23.76 -5.88 2.47
C ASN A 101 -22.98 -5.69 1.17
N ASP A 102 -22.97 -6.70 0.30
CA ASP A 102 -22.39 -6.58 -1.03
C ASP A 102 -23.14 -5.52 -1.85
N LYS A 103 -22.40 -4.65 -2.53
CA LYS A 103 -22.98 -3.57 -3.36
C LYS A 103 -23.21 -3.97 -4.82
N ASN A 104 -22.47 -4.96 -5.31
CA ASN A 104 -22.46 -5.51 -6.67
C ASN A 104 -21.75 -6.89 -6.66
N ASP A 105 -21.62 -7.52 -7.83
CA ASP A 105 -21.06 -8.86 -8.03
C ASP A 105 -19.52 -8.91 -8.16
N GLU A 106 -18.77 -7.94 -7.62
CA GLU A 106 -17.31 -7.84 -7.77
C GLU A 106 -16.56 -7.93 -6.43
N MET A 107 -15.44 -8.65 -6.47
CA MET A 107 -14.35 -8.58 -5.50
C MET A 107 -13.14 -7.89 -6.13
N LEU A 108 -12.51 -6.98 -5.40
CA LEU A 108 -11.39 -6.17 -5.88
C LEU A 108 -10.08 -6.62 -5.22
N ILE A 109 -9.07 -6.92 -6.03
CA ILE A 109 -7.73 -7.28 -5.56
C ILE A 109 -6.75 -6.17 -5.92
N ALA A 110 -6.05 -5.64 -4.92
CA ALA A 110 -4.96 -4.70 -5.06
C ALA A 110 -3.62 -5.39 -4.78
N VAL A 111 -2.58 -4.95 -5.48
CA VAL A 111 -1.18 -5.24 -5.15
C VAL A 111 -0.45 -3.95 -4.83
N ALA A 112 0.40 -3.98 -3.80
CA ALA A 112 1.19 -2.84 -3.36
C ALA A 112 2.68 -3.18 -3.34
N ALA A 113 3.51 -2.21 -3.72
CA ALA A 113 4.94 -2.18 -3.50
C ALA A 113 5.29 -0.94 -2.67
N VAL A 114 5.84 -1.15 -1.47
CA VAL A 114 6.30 -0.11 -0.55
C VAL A 114 7.82 -0.06 -0.65
N THR A 115 8.34 1.00 -1.26
CA THR A 115 9.79 1.18 -1.47
C THR A 115 10.31 2.19 -0.47
N VAL A 116 11.31 1.79 0.32
CA VAL A 116 12.06 2.73 1.17
C VAL A 116 13.31 3.18 0.43
N PHE A 117 13.50 4.49 0.38
CA PHE A 117 14.69 5.14 -0.14
C PHE A 117 15.51 5.75 0.99
N VAL A 118 16.84 5.76 0.80
CA VAL A 118 17.79 6.41 1.69
C VAL A 118 18.69 7.35 0.88
N GLU A 119 19.12 8.44 1.50
CA GLU A 119 20.21 9.22 0.97
C GLU A 119 21.52 8.44 1.17
N THR A 120 22.39 8.44 0.16
CA THR A 120 23.75 7.91 0.33
C THR A 120 24.74 9.04 0.21
N ALA A 121 25.64 9.13 1.20
CA ALA A 121 26.82 9.99 1.20
C ALA A 121 27.71 9.78 -0.03
#